data_AF-A0A8C2DN77-F1
#
_entry.id   AF-A0A8C2DN77-F1
#
_cell.length_a   1.000
_cell.length_b   1.000
_cell.length_c   1.000
_cell.angle_alpha   90.00
_cell.angle_beta   90.00
_cell.angle_gamma   90.00
#
_symmetry.space_group_name_H-M   'P 1'
#
loop_
_entity.id
_entity.type
_entity.pdbx_description
1 polymer ?
#
loop_
_entity_poly.entity_id
_entity_poly.type
_entity_poly.pdbx_seq_one_letter_code
_entity_poly.pdbx_strand_id
1 'polypeptide(L)'
;LQGSLACQSASHCQSPTASPTNVSHPITKAQAQTASLARELARLASDTSQLLTCLRSKLAQSINAAQTKLAVSGPLQAWSPVVDGTVVWEKPSVALRSGHFNKVELLLGSSIEAGLISRAKNIEKNFEQLRGRTDSKTAFYAALSNSLGGDDANAFMKEAATWFYSLQHSPTPSRYNVFSRALENATRDLFIICPAVDMAEFCSANTRSSVHIYHLPEDAAYNRSFTKRFSIHLSSAFHCHPNQPLAASRTSFSKFLPPWHQFMSHPGGRGYKQLSFTLNNRRTSRVLIILSASFQMLQQACVPLIEGYSEMLVITLFLEIIRSLSPLSRLYCSSCLDTF
;
A
#
# COMPACT_ATOMS: atom_id res chain seq x y z
N LEU A 1 13.16 5.45 -3.67
CA LEU A 1 11.77 5.85 -3.32
C LEU A 1 10.92 5.88 -4.58
N GLN A 2 10.55 4.71 -5.11
CA GLN A 2 9.44 4.58 -6.05
C GLN A 2 8.09 4.62 -5.31
N GLY A 3 8.02 4.20 -4.04
CA GLY A 3 6.75 4.11 -3.30
C GLY A 3 6.05 5.44 -3.00
N SER A 4 6.76 6.51 -2.66
CA SER A 4 6.10 7.83 -2.53
C SER A 4 5.64 8.38 -3.88
N LEU A 5 6.26 7.97 -4.98
CA LEU A 5 5.83 8.33 -6.33
C LEU A 5 4.61 7.50 -6.73
N ALA A 6 4.58 6.22 -6.36
CA ALA A 6 3.43 5.34 -6.57
C ALA A 6 2.17 5.84 -5.87
N CYS A 7 2.28 6.32 -4.62
CA CYS A 7 1.10 6.71 -3.84
C CYS A 7 0.36 7.91 -4.45
N GLN A 8 1.06 8.89 -5.05
CA GLN A 8 0.36 10.02 -5.66
C GLN A 8 -0.16 9.69 -7.07
N SER A 9 0.50 8.79 -7.83
CA SER A 9 -0.07 8.22 -9.07
C SER A 9 -1.38 7.49 -8.79
N ALA A 10 -1.41 6.68 -7.73
CA ALA A 10 -2.62 5.99 -7.27
C ALA A 10 -3.71 6.96 -6.80
N SER A 11 -3.35 8.09 -6.17
CA SER A 11 -4.32 9.12 -5.75
C SER A 11 -4.98 9.88 -6.92
N HIS A 12 -4.32 9.96 -8.09
CA HIS A 12 -4.89 10.53 -9.32
C HIS A 12 -5.78 9.54 -10.07
N CYS A 13 -5.53 8.25 -9.95
CA CYS A 13 -6.49 7.21 -10.31
C CYS A 13 -7.53 7.09 -9.19
N GLN A 14 -8.45 8.05 -9.10
CA GLN A 14 -9.58 8.01 -8.15
C GLN A 14 -10.40 6.71 -8.35
N SER A 15 -9.98 5.65 -7.69
CA SER A 15 -10.86 4.56 -7.29
C SER A 15 -10.93 4.56 -5.77
N PRO A 16 -12.12 4.40 -5.19
CA PRO A 16 -12.33 4.35 -3.75
C PRO A 16 -11.63 3.17 -3.04
N THR A 17 -10.90 2.33 -3.78
CA THR A 17 -10.30 1.07 -3.34
C THR A 17 -8.87 1.20 -2.81
N ALA A 18 -8.14 2.28 -3.12
CA ALA A 18 -6.75 2.49 -2.67
C ALA A 18 -6.63 3.39 -1.41
N SER A 19 -7.75 3.80 -0.82
CA SER A 19 -7.77 4.50 0.46
C SER A 19 -7.55 3.53 1.64
N PRO A 20 -7.20 4.01 2.85
CA PRO A 20 -7.13 3.22 4.09
C PRO A 20 -8.48 2.61 4.54
N THR A 21 -9.44 2.52 3.63
CA THR A 21 -10.87 2.35 3.84
C THR A 21 -11.42 1.01 3.36
N ASN A 22 -10.58 0.17 2.74
CA ASN A 22 -10.94 -1.16 2.24
C ASN A 22 -10.57 -2.31 3.19
N VAL A 23 -10.40 -2.02 4.48
CA VAL A 23 -10.04 -3.03 5.50
C VAL A 23 -11.22 -3.96 5.85
N SER A 24 -12.44 -3.63 5.43
CA SER A 24 -13.64 -4.41 5.73
C SER A 24 -14.20 -5.13 4.50
N HIS A 25 -14.37 -6.44 4.58
CA HIS A 25 -15.07 -7.19 3.54
C HIS A 25 -16.59 -6.96 3.62
N PRO A 26 -17.28 -6.91 2.47
CA PRO A 26 -18.72 -7.08 2.43
C PRO A 26 -19.10 -8.41 3.10
N ILE A 27 -20.23 -8.44 3.79
CA ILE A 27 -20.70 -9.64 4.51
C ILE A 27 -20.82 -10.86 3.59
N THR A 28 -21.18 -10.65 2.32
CA THR A 28 -21.27 -11.69 1.29
C THR A 28 -19.93 -12.35 0.99
N LYS A 29 -18.84 -11.57 0.93
CA LYS A 29 -17.48 -12.08 0.71
C LYS A 29 -16.99 -12.87 1.93
N ALA A 30 -17.25 -12.37 3.14
CA ALA A 30 -16.93 -13.07 4.39
C ALA A 30 -17.72 -14.39 4.54
N GLN A 31 -19.01 -14.40 4.16
CA GLN A 31 -19.82 -15.61 4.12
C GLN A 31 -19.30 -16.61 3.08
N ALA A 32 -18.95 -16.15 1.87
CA ALA A 32 -18.37 -17.01 0.84
C ALA A 32 -17.04 -17.63 1.27
N GLN A 33 -16.20 -16.87 1.97
CA GLN A 33 -14.94 -17.36 2.55
C GLN A 33 -15.19 -18.42 3.63
N THR A 34 -16.18 -18.19 4.51
CA THR A 34 -16.60 -19.17 5.53
C THR A 34 -17.13 -20.46 4.87
N ALA A 35 -17.91 -20.33 3.81
CA ALA A 35 -18.39 -21.47 3.03
C ALA A 35 -17.23 -22.23 2.34
N SER A 36 -16.20 -21.53 1.88
CA SER A 36 -14.99 -22.16 1.34
C SER A 36 -14.20 -22.93 2.40
N LEU A 37 -14.07 -22.39 3.61
CA LEU A 37 -13.49 -23.11 4.75
C LEU A 37 -14.31 -24.36 5.11
N ALA A 38 -15.63 -24.23 5.13
CA ALA A 38 -16.54 -25.33 5.40
C ALA A 38 -16.37 -26.47 4.39
N ARG A 39 -16.35 -26.14 3.09
CA ARG A 39 -16.15 -27.09 1.99
C ARG A 39 -14.81 -27.82 2.08
N GLU A 40 -13.78 -27.17 2.62
CA GLU A 40 -12.49 -27.79 2.83
C GLU A 40 -12.48 -28.77 4.02
N LEU A 41 -13.27 -28.52 5.06
CA LEU A 41 -13.28 -29.31 6.30
C LEU A 41 -14.38 -30.39 6.37
N ALA A 42 -15.46 -30.24 5.60
CA ALA A 42 -16.64 -31.11 5.64
C ALA A 42 -17.56 -30.95 4.39
N ARG A 43 -18.64 -31.77 4.32
CA ARG A 43 -19.73 -31.56 3.34
C ARG A 43 -20.57 -30.33 3.72
N LEU A 44 -21.07 -29.63 2.70
CA LEU A 44 -21.87 -28.40 2.79
C LEU A 44 -22.99 -28.52 3.82
N ALA A 45 -22.93 -27.71 4.88
CA ALA A 45 -24.07 -27.44 5.74
C ALA A 45 -24.97 -26.40 5.04
N SER A 46 -26.27 -26.67 4.96
CA SER A 46 -27.25 -25.75 4.36
C SER A 46 -27.63 -24.60 5.29
N ASP A 47 -27.37 -24.72 6.59
CA ASP A 47 -27.69 -23.73 7.62
C ASP A 47 -26.44 -23.29 8.42
N THR A 48 -26.46 -22.03 8.85
CA THR A 48 -25.40 -21.37 9.61
C THR A 48 -25.17 -22.04 10.97
N SER A 49 -26.23 -22.49 11.65
CA SER A 49 -26.11 -23.14 12.96
C SER A 49 -25.40 -24.50 12.86
N GLN A 50 -25.74 -25.27 11.84
CA GLN A 50 -25.12 -26.57 11.53
C GLN A 50 -23.66 -26.38 11.12
N LEU A 51 -23.39 -25.35 10.31
CA LEU A 51 -22.03 -24.96 9.93
C LEU A 51 -21.16 -24.65 11.16
N LEU A 52 -21.66 -23.81 12.08
CA LEU A 52 -20.93 -23.46 13.30
C LEU A 52 -20.69 -24.68 14.19
N THR A 53 -21.69 -25.55 14.33
CA THR A 53 -21.56 -26.80 15.09
C THR A 53 -20.48 -27.69 14.49
N CYS A 54 -20.45 -27.83 13.16
CA CYS A 54 -19.42 -28.58 12.45
C CYS A 54 -18.03 -27.99 12.66
N LEU A 55 -17.86 -26.68 12.49
CA LEU A 55 -16.56 -26.02 12.67
C LEU A 55 -16.05 -26.16 14.11
N ARG A 56 -16.93 -26.05 15.11
CA ARG A 56 -16.59 -26.23 16.53
C ARG A 56 -16.19 -27.66 16.87
N SER A 57 -16.64 -28.66 16.11
CA SER A 57 -16.28 -30.06 16.32
C SER A 57 -14.95 -30.47 15.67
N LYS A 58 -14.29 -29.58 14.93
CA LYS A 58 -13.01 -29.88 14.26
C LYS A 58 -11.83 -29.56 15.17
N LEU A 59 -10.76 -30.34 15.03
CA LEU A 59 -9.48 -30.04 15.67
C LEU A 59 -8.91 -28.74 15.11
N ALA A 60 -8.32 -27.92 16.00
CA ALA A 60 -7.70 -26.65 15.62
C ALA A 60 -6.63 -26.83 14.52
N GLN A 61 -5.86 -27.93 14.57
CA GLN A 61 -4.87 -28.25 13.55
C GLN A 61 -5.49 -28.43 12.15
N SER A 62 -6.63 -29.09 12.06
CA SER A 62 -7.35 -29.28 10.79
C SER A 62 -7.87 -27.95 10.24
N ILE A 63 -8.40 -27.08 11.12
CA ILE A 63 -8.86 -25.74 10.74
C ILE A 63 -7.69 -24.91 10.19
N ASN A 64 -6.55 -24.90 10.89
CA ASN A 64 -5.36 -24.15 10.46
C ASN A 64 -4.80 -24.66 9.12
N ALA A 65 -4.81 -25.98 8.89
CA ALA A 65 -4.38 -26.57 7.62
C ALA A 65 -5.30 -26.14 6.46
N ALA A 66 -6.61 -26.15 6.67
CA ALA A 66 -7.60 -25.70 5.70
C ALA A 66 -7.47 -24.21 5.39
N GLN A 67 -7.27 -23.37 6.41
CA GLN A 67 -7.01 -21.93 6.24
C GLN A 67 -5.74 -21.69 5.42
N THR A 68 -4.65 -22.39 5.73
CA THR A 68 -3.40 -22.31 4.98
C THR A 68 -3.68 -22.62 3.51
N LYS A 69 -4.35 -23.75 3.22
CA LYS A 69 -4.68 -24.17 1.85
C LYS A 69 -5.49 -23.13 1.06
N LEU A 70 -6.41 -22.43 1.71
CA LEU A 70 -7.22 -21.38 1.06
C LEU A 70 -6.45 -20.08 0.83
N ALA A 71 -5.38 -19.82 1.59
CA ALA A 71 -4.60 -18.59 1.46
C ALA A 71 -3.82 -18.48 0.12
N VAL A 72 -3.69 -19.57 -0.66
CA VAL A 72 -3.07 -19.55 -2.02
C VAL A 72 -3.80 -18.59 -2.95
N SER A 73 -5.08 -18.33 -2.70
CA SER A 73 -5.92 -17.46 -3.53
C SER A 73 -5.69 -15.96 -3.31
N GLY A 74 -4.71 -15.59 -2.49
CA GLY A 74 -4.20 -14.23 -2.37
C GLY A 74 -4.67 -13.48 -1.12
N PRO A 75 -4.14 -12.27 -0.89
CA PRO A 75 -4.32 -11.51 0.35
C PRO A 75 -5.76 -11.04 0.57
N LEU A 76 -6.52 -10.86 -0.52
CA LEU A 76 -7.92 -10.45 -0.49
C LEU A 76 -8.89 -11.60 -0.12
N GLN A 77 -8.35 -12.78 0.19
CA GLN A 77 -9.07 -13.92 0.78
C GLN A 77 -8.53 -14.25 2.18
N ALA A 78 -7.81 -13.33 2.82
CA ALA A 78 -7.46 -13.43 4.23
C ALA A 78 -8.69 -13.15 5.10
N TRP A 79 -8.68 -13.65 6.35
CA TRP A 79 -9.72 -13.30 7.31
C TRP A 79 -9.57 -11.84 7.70
N SER A 80 -10.64 -11.05 7.52
CA SER A 80 -10.63 -9.61 7.75
C SER A 80 -11.79 -9.18 8.66
N PRO A 81 -11.74 -7.96 9.22
CA PRO A 81 -12.92 -7.30 9.78
C PRO A 81 -14.08 -7.25 8.76
N VAL A 82 -15.31 -7.25 9.28
CA VAL A 82 -16.56 -7.17 8.50
C VAL A 82 -17.40 -6.03 9.05
N VAL A 83 -18.07 -5.28 8.17
CA VAL A 83 -19.08 -4.29 8.61
C VAL A 83 -20.30 -5.06 9.10
N ASP A 84 -20.40 -5.22 10.42
CA ASP A 84 -21.41 -6.05 11.08
C ASP A 84 -22.52 -5.22 11.75
N GLY A 85 -22.39 -3.88 11.76
CA GLY A 85 -23.35 -2.98 12.40
C GLY A 85 -23.30 -3.01 13.93
N THR A 86 -22.34 -3.73 14.54
CA THR A 86 -22.21 -3.83 15.99
C THR A 86 -20.84 -3.37 16.47
N VAL A 87 -19.76 -4.01 16.03
CA VAL A 87 -18.38 -3.63 16.33
C VAL A 87 -17.88 -2.64 15.28
N VAL A 88 -18.11 -2.94 14.00
CA VAL A 88 -17.82 -2.05 12.88
C VAL A 88 -19.15 -1.57 12.33
N TRP A 89 -19.59 -0.43 12.84
CA TRP A 89 -20.91 0.14 12.56
C TRP A 89 -21.11 0.47 11.08
N GLU A 90 -20.09 1.07 10.45
CA GLU A 90 -20.13 1.49 9.06
C GLU A 90 -18.78 1.30 8.36
N LYS A 91 -18.75 1.51 7.04
CA LYS A 91 -17.50 1.41 6.26
C LYS A 91 -16.49 2.46 6.77
N PRO A 92 -15.21 2.10 6.98
CA PRO A 92 -14.21 3.05 7.45
C PRO A 92 -14.07 4.32 6.59
N SER A 93 -14.30 4.25 5.27
CA SER A 93 -14.33 5.44 4.40
C SER A 93 -15.44 6.42 4.76
N VAL A 94 -16.61 5.91 5.14
CA VAL A 94 -17.75 6.73 5.53
C VAL A 94 -17.50 7.31 6.92
N ALA A 95 -16.99 6.50 7.85
CA ALA A 95 -16.64 6.94 9.19
C ALA A 95 -15.59 8.07 9.17
N LEU A 96 -14.53 7.93 8.37
CA LEU A 96 -13.52 8.98 8.22
C LEU A 96 -14.14 10.26 7.65
N ARG A 97 -14.87 10.19 6.54
CA ARG A 97 -15.49 11.40 5.93
C ARG A 97 -16.51 12.09 6.83
N SER A 98 -17.23 11.32 7.64
CA SER A 98 -18.29 11.84 8.53
C SER A 98 -17.74 12.29 9.89
N GLY A 99 -16.46 12.09 10.17
CA GLY A 99 -15.87 12.44 11.47
C GLY A 99 -16.20 11.45 12.58
N HIS A 100 -16.76 10.28 12.27
CA HIS A 100 -17.13 9.23 13.23
C HIS A 100 -15.92 8.37 13.62
N PHE A 101 -14.87 9.00 14.13
CA PHE A 101 -13.67 8.32 14.58
C PHE A 101 -13.06 9.05 15.77
N ASN A 102 -12.29 8.31 16.59
CA ASN A 102 -11.59 8.90 17.71
C ASN A 102 -10.43 9.77 17.22
N LYS A 103 -10.44 11.03 17.62
CA LYS A 103 -9.36 11.97 17.34
C LYS A 103 -8.23 11.73 18.34
N VAL A 104 -7.20 11.05 17.89
CA VAL A 104 -6.01 10.72 18.68
C VAL A 104 -4.77 11.17 17.94
N GLU A 105 -3.67 11.31 18.66
CA GLU A 105 -2.36 11.52 18.05
C GLU A 105 -1.87 10.21 17.43
N LEU A 106 -1.22 10.33 16.28
CA LEU A 106 -0.88 9.19 15.45
C LEU A 106 0.62 9.08 15.27
N LEU A 107 1.16 7.91 15.60
CA LEU A 107 2.47 7.47 15.17
C LEU A 107 2.29 6.31 14.19
N LEU A 108 2.51 6.60 12.91
CA LEU A 108 2.33 5.64 11.81
C LEU A 108 3.69 5.20 11.29
N GLY A 109 3.79 3.99 10.77
CA GLY A 109 5.03 3.57 10.14
C GLY A 109 4.94 2.37 9.22
N SER A 110 6.00 2.21 8.44
CA SER A 110 6.17 1.15 7.46
C SER A 110 7.59 0.61 7.48
N SER A 111 7.79 -0.54 6.83
CA SER A 111 9.11 -1.14 6.61
C SER A 111 9.27 -1.48 5.13
N ILE A 112 10.50 -1.48 4.64
CA ILE A 112 10.82 -2.01 3.30
C ILE A 112 10.46 -3.49 3.15
N GLU A 113 10.44 -4.24 4.26
CA GLU A 113 10.09 -5.66 4.31
C GLU A 113 8.58 -5.90 4.46
N ALA A 114 7.77 -4.83 4.44
CA ALA A 114 6.34 -4.96 4.70
C ALA A 114 5.53 -5.53 3.52
N GLY A 115 6.17 -5.86 2.40
CA GLY A 115 5.50 -6.44 1.23
C GLY A 115 4.88 -7.80 1.51
N LEU A 116 3.92 -8.19 0.66
CA LEU A 116 3.07 -9.34 0.94
C LEU A 116 3.77 -10.68 0.71
N ILE A 117 4.79 -10.74 -0.14
CA ILE A 117 5.61 -11.95 -0.32
C ILE A 117 6.40 -12.19 0.96
N SER A 118 7.04 -11.17 1.55
CA SER A 118 7.78 -11.33 2.81
C SER A 118 6.87 -11.74 3.97
N ARG A 119 5.66 -11.19 4.06
CA ARG A 119 4.67 -11.59 5.07
C ARG A 119 4.16 -13.01 4.88
N ALA A 120 4.08 -13.49 3.65
CA ALA A 120 3.61 -14.83 3.32
C ALA A 120 4.71 -15.90 3.32
N LYS A 121 5.98 -15.57 3.60
CA LYS A 121 7.11 -16.52 3.59
C LYS A 121 6.85 -17.82 4.35
N ASN A 122 6.22 -17.73 5.53
CA ASN A 122 5.90 -18.91 6.34
C ASN A 122 4.74 -19.73 5.75
N ILE A 123 3.83 -19.09 5.04
CA ILE A 123 2.72 -19.75 4.35
C ILE A 123 3.24 -20.45 3.09
N GLU A 124 4.12 -19.78 2.32
CA GLU A 124 4.84 -20.35 1.16
C GLU A 124 5.63 -21.61 1.54
N LYS A 125 6.41 -21.54 2.63
CA LYS A 125 7.17 -22.69 3.11
C LYS A 125 6.28 -23.88 3.48
N ASN A 126 5.14 -23.60 4.10
CA ASN A 126 4.19 -24.65 4.48
C ASN A 126 3.39 -25.18 3.28
N PHE A 127 3.24 -24.41 2.18
CA PHE A 127 2.57 -24.90 0.97
C PHE A 127 3.28 -26.06 0.33
N GLU A 128 4.60 -25.97 0.20
CA GLU A 128 5.45 -27.04 -0.34
C GLU A 128 5.43 -28.30 0.56
N GLN A 129 5.19 -28.13 1.86
CA GLN A 129 5.08 -29.25 2.81
C GLN A 129 3.67 -29.87 2.84
N LEU A 130 2.63 -29.04 2.74
CA LEU A 130 1.22 -29.47 2.77
C LEU A 130 0.74 -30.00 1.41
N ARG A 131 1.48 -29.73 0.33
CA ARG A 131 1.22 -30.27 -1.00
C ARG A 131 2.54 -30.61 -1.70
N GLY A 132 2.67 -31.86 -2.16
CA GLY A 132 3.62 -32.22 -3.22
C GLY A 132 3.24 -31.67 -4.59
N ARG A 133 2.88 -30.37 -4.68
CA ARG A 133 2.37 -29.72 -5.88
C ARG A 133 3.28 -28.55 -6.25
N THR A 134 4.18 -28.81 -7.20
CA THR A 134 5.21 -27.90 -7.74
C THR A 134 4.65 -26.57 -8.29
N ASP A 135 3.34 -26.48 -8.56
CA ASP A 135 2.67 -25.30 -9.11
C ASP A 135 2.16 -24.28 -8.07
N SER A 136 2.30 -24.58 -6.77
CA SER A 136 1.69 -23.79 -5.68
C SER A 136 2.24 -22.36 -5.61
N LYS A 137 3.54 -22.21 -5.85
CA LYS A 137 4.24 -20.92 -5.92
C LYS A 137 3.72 -20.06 -7.06
N THR A 138 3.64 -20.61 -8.27
CA THR A 138 3.14 -19.86 -9.44
C THR A 138 1.70 -19.37 -9.23
N ALA A 139 0.84 -20.20 -8.64
CA ALA A 139 -0.53 -19.83 -8.30
C ALA A 139 -0.59 -18.69 -7.26
N PHE A 140 0.26 -18.72 -6.24
CA PHE A 140 0.35 -17.68 -5.23
C PHE A 140 0.79 -16.33 -5.82
N TYR A 141 1.84 -16.32 -6.65
CA TYR A 141 2.31 -15.10 -7.33
C TYR A 141 1.28 -14.56 -8.33
N ALA A 142 0.56 -15.44 -9.03
CA ALA A 142 -0.55 -15.03 -9.89
C ALA A 142 -1.69 -14.40 -9.09
N ALA A 143 -2.04 -14.96 -7.93
CA ALA A 143 -3.06 -14.41 -7.05
C ALA A 143 -2.66 -13.05 -6.47
N LEU A 144 -1.40 -12.87 -6.07
CA LEU A 144 -0.86 -11.58 -5.65
C LEU A 144 -0.90 -10.55 -6.80
N SER A 145 -0.47 -10.93 -8.00
CA SER A 145 -0.55 -10.06 -9.18
C SER A 145 -2.01 -9.66 -9.50
N ASN A 146 -2.95 -10.59 -9.38
CA ASN A 146 -4.38 -10.30 -9.55
C ASN A 146 -4.91 -9.30 -8.51
N SER A 147 -4.40 -9.36 -7.27
CA SER A 147 -4.81 -8.42 -6.20
C SER A 147 -4.44 -6.96 -6.46
N LEU A 148 -3.50 -6.69 -7.38
CA LEU A 148 -3.16 -5.32 -7.80
C LEU A 148 -4.33 -4.60 -8.50
N GLY A 149 -5.32 -5.34 -9.01
CA GLY A 149 -6.57 -4.78 -9.52
C GLY A 149 -7.55 -4.32 -8.44
N GLY A 150 -7.23 -4.49 -7.16
CA GLY A 150 -8.13 -4.19 -6.04
C GLY A 150 -9.20 -5.26 -5.81
N ASP A 151 -10.16 -4.97 -4.92
CA ASP A 151 -11.24 -5.90 -4.55
C ASP A 151 -12.12 -6.34 -5.71
N ASP A 152 -12.36 -5.46 -6.68
CA ASP A 152 -13.20 -5.71 -7.86
C ASP A 152 -12.41 -6.33 -9.02
N ALA A 153 -11.13 -6.66 -8.82
CA ALA A 153 -10.22 -7.18 -9.84
C ALA A 153 -10.21 -6.31 -11.13
N ASN A 154 -10.15 -4.99 -10.95
CA ASN A 154 -10.18 -4.04 -12.05
C ASN A 154 -8.94 -4.21 -12.97
N ALA A 155 -9.20 -4.57 -14.23
CA ALA A 155 -8.16 -4.87 -15.21
C ALA A 155 -7.27 -3.66 -15.50
N PHE A 156 -7.85 -2.46 -15.59
CA PHE A 156 -7.10 -1.22 -15.85
C PHE A 156 -6.14 -0.90 -14.70
N MET A 157 -6.59 -1.04 -13.46
CA MET A 157 -5.73 -0.84 -12.29
C MET A 157 -4.58 -1.83 -12.24
N LYS A 158 -4.87 -3.11 -12.54
CA LYS A 158 -3.84 -4.14 -12.62
C LYS A 158 -2.82 -3.83 -13.71
N GLU A 159 -3.26 -3.39 -14.89
CA GLU A 159 -2.39 -3.03 -16.01
C GLU A 159 -1.52 -1.81 -15.68
N ALA A 160 -2.09 -0.76 -15.11
CA ALA A 160 -1.37 0.42 -14.67
C ALA A 160 -0.29 0.06 -13.63
N ALA A 161 -0.62 -0.77 -12.63
CA ALA A 161 0.34 -1.28 -11.66
C ALA A 161 1.43 -2.14 -12.32
N THR A 162 1.06 -2.98 -13.29
CA THR A 162 1.98 -3.83 -14.06
C THR A 162 2.99 -2.99 -14.82
N TRP A 163 2.55 -1.91 -15.45
CA TRP A 163 3.41 -0.98 -16.15
C TRP A 163 4.31 -0.19 -15.18
N PHE A 164 3.73 0.44 -14.16
CA PHE A 164 4.45 1.32 -13.22
C PHE A 164 5.57 0.58 -12.47
N TYR A 165 5.29 -0.65 -12.04
CA TYR A 165 6.27 -1.50 -11.35
C TYR A 165 7.11 -2.37 -12.28
N SER A 166 6.93 -2.25 -13.60
CA SER A 166 7.65 -3.04 -14.60
C SER A 166 7.52 -4.56 -14.35
N LEU A 167 6.29 -5.02 -14.10
CA LEU A 167 5.96 -6.42 -13.82
C LEU A 167 5.91 -7.31 -15.07
N GLN A 168 6.32 -6.81 -16.24
CA GLN A 168 6.29 -7.55 -17.51
C GLN A 168 7.22 -8.78 -17.48
N HIS A 169 6.74 -9.90 -18.01
CA HIS A 169 7.38 -11.22 -17.90
C HIS A 169 8.38 -11.55 -19.02
N SER A 170 9.35 -12.40 -18.68
CA SER A 170 9.89 -13.46 -19.55
C SER A 170 10.11 -14.70 -18.67
N PRO A 171 9.81 -15.92 -19.15
CA PRO A 171 9.75 -17.15 -18.34
C PRO A 171 11.12 -17.69 -17.90
N THR A 172 12.19 -16.89 -17.89
CA THR A 172 13.53 -17.34 -17.50
C THR A 172 13.75 -17.24 -15.99
N PRO A 173 14.48 -18.19 -15.36
CA PRO A 173 14.76 -18.17 -13.92
C PRO A 173 15.44 -16.88 -13.43
N SER A 174 16.30 -16.27 -14.24
CA SER A 174 17.01 -15.02 -13.90
C SER A 174 16.07 -13.81 -13.81
N ARG A 175 14.97 -13.77 -14.59
CA ARG A 175 13.97 -12.70 -14.50
C ARG A 175 12.91 -12.93 -13.43
N TYR A 176 12.77 -14.14 -12.90
CA TYR A 176 11.86 -14.42 -11.78
C TYR A 176 12.22 -13.62 -10.52
N ASN A 177 13.52 -13.45 -10.24
CA ASN A 177 14.01 -12.66 -9.11
C ASN A 177 13.64 -11.17 -9.25
N VAL A 178 13.69 -10.64 -10.48
CA VAL A 178 13.31 -9.26 -10.78
C VAL A 178 11.80 -9.07 -10.62
N PHE A 179 11.00 -9.98 -11.20
CA PHE A 179 9.56 -9.98 -11.05
C PHE A 179 9.12 -10.08 -9.58
N SER A 180 9.67 -11.03 -8.83
CA SER A 180 9.34 -11.22 -7.41
C SER A 180 9.64 -9.96 -6.59
N ARG A 181 10.77 -9.29 -6.85
CA ARG A 181 11.12 -8.03 -6.17
C ARG A 181 10.19 -6.89 -6.57
N ALA A 182 9.85 -6.79 -7.85
CA ALA A 182 8.92 -5.77 -8.35
C ALA A 182 7.50 -5.97 -7.78
N LEU A 183 7.03 -7.21 -7.69
CA LEU A 183 5.73 -7.53 -7.09
C LEU A 183 5.72 -7.28 -5.58
N GLU A 184 6.82 -7.57 -4.89
CA GLU A 184 6.99 -7.22 -3.48
C GLU A 184 6.91 -5.70 -3.27
N ASN A 185 7.56 -4.93 -4.14
CA ASN A 185 7.50 -3.47 -4.11
C ASN A 185 6.07 -2.96 -4.36
N ALA A 186 5.40 -3.47 -5.38
CA ALA A 186 4.02 -3.10 -5.72
C ALA A 186 3.06 -3.37 -4.57
N THR A 187 3.13 -4.56 -3.98
CA THR A 187 2.25 -4.95 -2.88
C THR A 187 2.56 -4.18 -1.59
N ARG A 188 3.84 -3.92 -1.28
CA ARG A 188 4.22 -3.07 -0.14
C ARG A 188 3.65 -1.67 -0.27
N ASP A 189 3.78 -1.09 -1.45
CA ASP A 189 3.37 0.29 -1.67
C ASP A 189 1.83 0.40 -1.62
N LEU A 190 1.11 -0.43 -2.40
CA LEU A 190 -0.35 -0.38 -2.50
C LEU A 190 -1.08 -0.79 -1.22
N PHE A 191 -0.60 -1.84 -0.52
CA PHE A 191 -1.32 -2.38 0.63
C PHE A 191 -0.86 -1.81 1.97
N ILE A 192 0.35 -1.23 2.06
CA ILE A 192 0.93 -0.79 3.34
C ILE A 192 1.32 0.69 3.32
N ILE A 193 2.21 1.11 2.43
CA ILE A 193 2.79 2.47 2.49
C ILE A 193 1.76 3.52 2.10
N CYS A 194 1.08 3.36 0.96
CA CYS A 194 0.13 4.36 0.48
C CYS A 194 -1.06 4.54 1.42
N PRO A 195 -1.71 3.47 1.93
CA PRO A 195 -2.76 3.63 2.93
C PRO A 195 -2.30 4.35 4.21
N ALA A 196 -1.06 4.11 4.66
CA ALA A 196 -0.50 4.80 5.83
C ALA A 196 -0.25 6.29 5.55
N VAL A 197 0.23 6.64 4.35
CA VAL A 197 0.42 8.04 3.93
C VAL A 197 -0.93 8.74 3.78
N ASP A 198 -1.92 8.11 3.14
CA ASP A 198 -3.26 8.67 2.97
C ASP A 198 -3.95 8.92 4.32
N MET A 199 -3.81 7.99 5.27
CA MET A 199 -4.29 8.17 6.64
C MET A 199 -3.61 9.38 7.30
N ALA A 200 -2.30 9.51 7.16
CA ALA A 200 -1.56 10.65 7.73
C ALA A 200 -1.95 11.98 7.08
N GLU A 201 -2.15 12.01 5.77
CA GLU A 201 -2.63 13.18 5.02
C GLU A 201 -4.02 13.58 5.48
N PHE A 202 -4.95 12.63 5.55
CA PHE A 202 -6.30 12.86 6.05
C PHE A 202 -6.28 13.39 7.48
N CYS A 203 -5.59 12.71 8.40
CA CYS A 203 -5.58 13.12 9.80
C CYS A 203 -4.87 14.45 10.01
N SER A 204 -3.74 14.72 9.34
CA SER A 204 -3.05 16.01 9.48
C SER A 204 -3.83 17.19 8.90
N ALA A 205 -4.69 16.96 7.89
CA ALA A 205 -5.54 17.99 7.31
C ALA A 205 -6.84 18.21 8.11
N ASN A 206 -7.43 17.13 8.62
CA ASN A 206 -8.81 17.15 9.13
C ASN A 206 -8.90 17.00 10.65
N THR A 207 -7.80 16.68 11.33
CA THR A 207 -7.73 16.61 12.79
C THR A 207 -6.76 17.66 13.31
N ARG A 208 -6.98 18.12 14.55
CA ARG A 208 -6.01 18.96 15.27
C ARG A 208 -4.92 18.11 15.95
N SER A 209 -4.87 16.82 15.68
CA SER A 209 -3.96 15.87 16.33
C SER A 209 -2.56 15.95 15.72
N SER A 210 -1.54 15.66 16.54
CA SER A 210 -0.19 15.48 16.04
C SER A 210 -0.07 14.16 15.27
N VAL A 211 0.57 14.20 14.11
CA VAL A 211 0.79 13.03 13.24
C VAL A 211 2.28 12.90 12.97
N HIS A 212 2.83 11.73 13.22
CA HIS A 212 4.25 11.42 13.03
C HIS A 212 4.38 10.15 12.21
N ILE A 213 5.23 10.16 11.18
CA ILE A 213 5.48 8.98 10.34
C ILE A 213 6.92 8.51 10.50
N TYR A 214 7.15 7.19 10.52
CA TYR A 214 8.46 6.59 10.31
C TYR A 214 8.51 5.58 9.16
N HIS A 215 9.72 5.34 8.66
CA HIS A 215 10.01 4.27 7.71
C HIS A 215 11.28 3.51 8.11
N LEU A 216 11.18 2.19 8.16
CA LEU A 216 12.27 1.27 8.47
C LEU A 216 12.93 0.77 7.17
N PRO A 217 14.18 1.15 6.86
CA PRO A 217 14.93 0.62 5.72
C PRO A 217 15.48 -0.79 5.99
N GLU A 218 16.01 -1.43 4.96
CA GLU A 218 16.48 -2.84 4.97
C GLU A 218 17.67 -3.05 5.92
N ASP A 219 18.52 -2.04 6.01
CA ASP A 219 19.78 -2.01 6.75
C ASP A 219 19.60 -1.59 8.22
N ALA A 220 18.37 -1.41 8.70
CA ALA A 220 18.10 -0.99 10.07
C ALA A 220 18.31 -2.11 11.11
N ALA A 221 18.62 -3.32 10.67
CA ALA A 221 18.78 -4.48 11.54
C ALA A 221 20.05 -4.40 12.41
N TYR A 222 19.88 -4.76 13.69
CA TYR A 222 20.94 -5.17 14.61
C TYR A 222 21.92 -4.11 15.15
N ASN A 223 21.45 -2.88 15.41
CA ASN A 223 22.25 -1.93 16.18
C ASN A 223 21.59 -1.59 17.54
N ARG A 224 22.21 -2.04 18.63
CA ARG A 224 21.75 -1.82 20.02
C ARG A 224 21.57 -0.33 20.35
N SER A 225 22.40 0.54 19.77
CA SER A 225 22.31 2.00 19.94
C SER A 225 21.06 2.57 19.26
N PHE A 226 20.76 2.12 18.04
CA PHE A 226 19.51 2.47 17.34
C PHE A 226 18.28 2.00 18.14
N THR A 227 18.25 0.73 18.57
CA THR A 227 17.12 0.18 19.34
C THR A 227 16.85 0.99 20.61
N LYS A 228 17.90 1.40 21.33
CA LYS A 228 17.76 2.25 22.52
C LYS A 228 17.17 3.62 22.17
N ARG A 229 17.69 4.29 21.13
CA ARG A 229 17.18 5.61 20.71
C ARG A 229 15.74 5.56 20.21
N PHE A 230 15.39 4.54 19.43
CA PHE A 230 14.02 4.35 18.95
C PHE A 230 13.05 4.05 20.11
N SER A 231 13.47 3.25 21.10
CA SER A 231 12.66 2.97 22.30
C SER A 231 12.33 4.25 23.08
N ILE A 232 13.26 5.21 23.15
CA ILE A 232 13.01 6.52 23.79
C ILE A 232 11.96 7.34 23.02
N HIS A 233 12.02 7.34 21.68
CA HIS A 233 10.98 8.01 20.88
C HIS A 233 9.61 7.34 21.06
N LEU A 234 9.55 6.01 21.09
CA LEU A 234 8.31 5.28 21.33
C LEU A 234 7.74 5.57 22.73
N SER A 235 8.56 5.52 23.77
CA SER A 235 8.11 5.83 25.13
C SER A 235 7.57 7.26 25.24
N SER A 236 8.19 8.21 24.53
CA SER A 236 7.75 9.61 24.47
C SER A 236 6.43 9.75 23.68
N ALA A 237 6.28 9.03 22.57
CA ALA A 237 5.06 9.06 21.76
C ALA A 237 3.83 8.53 22.52
N PHE A 238 4.00 7.58 23.45
CA PHE A 238 2.92 7.18 24.37
C PHE A 238 2.46 8.31 25.30
N HIS A 239 3.32 9.30 25.54
CA HIS A 239 3.01 10.52 26.29
C HIS A 239 2.64 11.68 25.35
N CYS A 240 1.97 11.35 24.24
CA CYS A 240 1.42 12.30 23.27
C CYS A 240 2.41 12.94 22.29
N HIS A 241 3.73 12.86 22.52
CA HIS A 241 4.66 13.51 21.59
C HIS A 241 6.05 12.85 21.55
N PRO A 242 6.57 12.45 20.37
CA PRO A 242 7.82 11.69 20.26
C PRO A 242 9.09 12.47 20.65
N ASN A 243 8.99 13.80 20.84
CA ASN A 243 10.11 14.65 21.27
C ASN A 243 10.07 15.03 22.76
N GLN A 244 9.01 14.68 23.48
CA GLN A 244 8.80 15.08 24.87
C GLN A 244 8.59 13.85 25.76
N PRO A 245 9.32 13.73 26.87
CA PRO A 245 9.19 12.57 27.77
C PRO A 245 7.83 12.47 28.44
N LEU A 246 7.19 13.60 28.72
CA LEU A 246 5.92 13.72 29.44
C LEU A 246 5.14 14.86 28.81
N ALA A 247 3.81 14.71 28.68
CA ALA A 247 2.94 15.72 28.10
C ALA A 247 3.01 17.09 28.82
N ALA A 248 3.27 17.09 30.13
CA ALA A 248 3.43 18.31 30.93
C ALA A 248 4.84 18.93 30.87
N SER A 249 5.83 18.21 30.33
CA SER A 249 7.21 18.68 30.30
C SER A 249 7.50 19.53 29.07
N ARG A 250 8.12 20.69 29.29
CA ARG A 250 8.68 21.53 28.21
C ARG A 250 10.11 21.13 27.83
N THR A 251 10.73 20.17 28.54
CA THR A 251 12.08 19.69 28.22
C THR A 251 12.05 18.77 27.01
N SER A 252 12.70 19.20 25.93
CA SER A 252 12.80 18.46 24.68
C SER A 252 14.00 17.51 24.69
N PHE A 253 13.81 16.31 24.15
CA PHE A 253 14.92 15.40 23.86
C PHE A 253 15.80 15.84 22.69
N SER A 254 15.54 17.00 22.06
CA SER A 254 16.34 17.50 20.93
C SER A 254 17.85 17.62 21.22
N LYS A 255 18.25 17.72 22.50
CA LYS A 255 19.66 17.70 22.92
C LYS A 255 20.32 16.31 22.81
N PHE A 256 19.53 15.24 22.84
CA PHE A 256 20.00 13.85 22.89
C PHE A 256 19.59 13.03 21.66
N LEU A 257 18.51 13.44 20.99
CA LEU A 257 17.95 12.76 19.83
C LEU A 257 17.56 13.79 18.76
N PRO A 258 17.74 13.47 17.46
CA PRO A 258 17.26 14.33 16.38
C PRO A 258 15.74 14.54 16.50
N PRO A 259 15.23 15.79 16.48
CA PRO A 259 13.81 16.05 16.64
C PRO A 259 13.01 15.34 15.56
N TRP A 260 11.89 14.73 15.93
CA TRP A 260 10.95 14.10 15.01
C TRP A 260 9.94 15.14 14.54
N HIS A 261 9.93 15.43 13.25
CA HIS A 261 9.02 16.42 12.70
C HIS A 261 7.62 15.86 12.55
N GLN A 262 6.61 16.68 12.86
CA GLN A 262 5.23 16.38 12.56
C GLN A 262 5.04 16.29 11.04
N PHE A 263 4.21 15.34 10.61
CA PHE A 263 3.76 15.22 9.24
C PHE A 263 2.72 16.30 8.93
N MET A 264 2.89 16.99 7.79
CA MET A 264 1.93 17.99 7.31
C MET A 264 1.50 17.65 5.88
N SER A 265 0.21 17.82 5.58
CA SER A 265 -0.41 17.42 4.30
C SER A 265 0.07 18.22 3.07
N HIS A 266 0.70 19.38 3.27
CA HIS A 266 1.15 20.28 2.21
C HIS A 266 2.46 19.81 1.52
N PRO A 267 2.74 20.22 0.27
CA PRO A 267 3.85 19.71 -0.55
C PRO A 267 5.23 19.65 0.10
N GLY A 268 5.58 20.67 0.87
CA GLY A 268 6.88 20.79 1.53
C GLY A 268 6.93 20.17 2.93
N GLY A 269 5.79 19.69 3.44
CA GLY A 269 5.60 19.27 4.83
C GLY A 269 5.42 17.76 5.03
N ARG A 270 5.44 16.97 3.96
CA ARG A 270 5.37 15.50 4.01
C ARG A 270 6.70 14.90 4.50
N GLY A 271 6.97 15.08 5.79
CA GLY A 271 8.16 14.60 6.47
C GLY A 271 7.95 13.24 7.13
N TYR A 272 8.99 12.42 7.17
CA TYR A 272 9.00 11.18 7.95
C TYR A 272 10.37 10.95 8.60
N LYS A 273 10.39 10.17 9.67
CA LYS A 273 11.62 9.74 10.33
C LYS A 273 12.13 8.46 9.67
N GLN A 274 13.33 8.50 9.10
CA GLN A 274 14.00 7.28 8.65
C GLN A 274 14.66 6.60 9.85
N LEU A 275 14.25 5.36 10.14
CA LEU A 275 14.77 4.56 11.23
C LEU A 275 16.10 3.89 10.83
N SER A 276 17.09 4.71 10.47
CA SER A 276 18.48 4.29 10.30
C SER A 276 19.29 4.64 11.55
N PHE A 277 20.59 4.31 11.56
CA PHE A 277 21.49 4.66 12.65
C PHE A 277 21.42 6.15 13.04
N THR A 278 21.23 7.06 12.08
CA THR A 278 21.24 8.51 12.30
C THR A 278 19.89 9.09 12.70
N LEU A 279 18.77 8.36 12.55
CA LEU A 279 17.41 8.87 12.83
C LEU A 279 17.09 10.19 12.11
N ASN A 280 17.48 10.26 10.84
CA ASN A 280 17.30 11.46 10.01
C ASN A 280 15.83 11.70 9.67
N ASN A 281 15.42 12.97 9.65
CA ASN A 281 14.18 13.35 9.01
C ASN A 281 14.39 13.38 7.49
N ARG A 282 13.46 12.79 6.76
CA ARG A 282 13.40 12.79 5.30
C ARG A 282 12.09 13.45 4.87
N ARG A 283 12.05 13.91 3.63
CA ARG A 283 10.84 14.44 2.98
C ARG A 283 10.56 13.65 1.72
N THR A 284 9.29 13.53 1.37
CA THR A 284 8.86 12.99 0.08
C THR A 284 8.76 14.12 -0.96
N SER A 285 9.47 13.97 -2.08
CA SER A 285 9.48 14.96 -3.17
C SER A 285 8.34 14.71 -4.17
N ARG A 286 7.60 15.77 -4.54
CA ARG A 286 6.44 15.72 -5.47
C ARG A 286 6.77 15.58 -6.96
N VAL A 287 8.03 15.68 -7.36
CA VAL A 287 8.38 16.20 -8.71
C VAL A 287 8.26 15.17 -9.85
N LEU A 288 8.16 13.86 -9.61
CA LEU A 288 8.24 12.88 -10.71
C LEU A 288 6.88 12.42 -11.32
N ILE A 289 5.74 12.68 -10.67
CA ILE A 289 4.46 12.01 -11.03
C ILE A 289 3.62 12.81 -12.03
N ILE A 290 3.64 14.14 -11.91
CA ILE A 290 2.83 15.01 -12.77
C ILE A 290 3.29 14.88 -14.23
N LEU A 291 4.58 14.64 -14.46
CA LEU A 291 5.12 14.46 -15.80
C LEU A 291 4.77 13.08 -16.40
N SER A 292 4.75 11.99 -15.62
CA SER A 292 4.41 10.66 -16.16
C SER A 292 2.91 10.46 -16.40
N ALA A 293 2.05 10.95 -15.50
CA ALA A 293 0.60 10.82 -15.65
C ALA A 293 0.05 11.71 -16.77
N SER A 294 0.57 12.93 -16.93
CA SER A 294 0.17 13.83 -18.01
C SER A 294 0.63 13.32 -19.37
N PHE A 295 1.85 12.77 -19.46
CA PHE A 295 2.38 12.19 -20.70
C PHE A 295 1.54 10.99 -21.18
N GLN A 296 1.01 10.18 -20.26
CA GLN A 296 0.26 8.97 -20.59
C GLN A 296 -1.23 9.22 -20.86
N MET A 297 -1.84 10.22 -20.21
CA MET A 297 -3.17 10.70 -20.65
C MET A 297 -3.09 11.30 -22.06
N LEU A 298 -2.00 12.01 -22.38
CA LEU A 298 -1.73 12.46 -23.76
C LEU A 298 -1.49 11.28 -24.71
N GLN A 299 -0.74 10.26 -24.32
CA GLN A 299 -0.52 9.07 -25.15
C GLN A 299 -1.81 8.28 -25.39
N GLN A 300 -2.63 8.04 -24.38
CA GLN A 300 -3.88 7.29 -24.51
C GLN A 300 -5.01 8.08 -25.20
N ALA A 301 -5.04 9.40 -25.06
CA ALA A 301 -6.00 10.26 -25.77
C ALA A 301 -5.61 10.48 -27.24
N CYS A 302 -4.31 10.52 -27.56
CA CYS A 302 -3.85 10.82 -28.92
C CYS A 302 -3.63 9.58 -29.80
N VAL A 303 -3.33 8.40 -29.25
CA VAL A 303 -3.09 7.19 -30.06
C VAL A 303 -4.26 6.80 -30.98
N PRO A 304 -5.55 6.93 -30.58
CA PRO A 304 -6.66 6.65 -31.49
C PRO A 304 -6.89 7.72 -32.57
N LEU A 305 -6.29 8.91 -32.43
CA LEU A 305 -6.42 10.04 -33.35
C LEU A 305 -5.30 10.11 -34.40
N ILE A 306 -4.24 9.29 -34.25
CA ILE A 306 -3.01 9.37 -35.04
C ILE A 306 -2.88 8.23 -36.06
N GLU A 307 -3.80 7.26 -36.09
CA GLU A 307 -3.92 6.33 -37.22
C GLU A 307 -4.45 7.07 -38.47
N GLY A 308 -3.56 7.77 -39.18
CA GLY A 308 -3.86 8.39 -40.47
C GLY A 308 -3.15 9.71 -40.78
N TYR A 309 -2.37 10.29 -39.85
CA TYR A 309 -1.72 11.59 -40.07
C TYR A 309 -0.21 11.49 -40.30
N SER A 310 0.29 12.29 -41.25
CA SER A 310 1.72 12.49 -41.53
C SER A 310 2.47 13.01 -40.29
N GLU A 311 3.69 12.54 -40.06
CA GLU A 311 4.53 12.88 -38.89
C GLU A 311 4.67 14.40 -38.65
N MET A 312 4.64 15.20 -39.72
CA MET A 312 4.69 16.68 -39.63
C MET A 312 3.47 17.29 -38.93
N LEU A 313 2.28 16.70 -39.08
CA LEU A 313 1.06 17.21 -38.45
C LEU A 313 1.04 16.89 -36.95
N VAL A 314 1.60 15.75 -36.56
CA VAL A 314 1.74 15.31 -35.17
C VAL A 314 2.69 16.22 -34.41
N ILE A 315 3.83 16.59 -35.01
CA ILE A 315 4.80 17.52 -34.41
C ILE A 315 4.19 18.91 -34.24
N THR A 316 3.42 19.39 -35.22
CA THR A 316 2.79 20.71 -35.18
C THR A 316 1.73 20.80 -34.08
N LEU A 317 0.85 19.80 -33.97
CA LEU A 317 -0.13 19.68 -32.89
C LEU A 317 0.52 19.58 -31.50
N PHE A 318 1.63 18.87 -31.39
CA PHE A 318 2.38 18.75 -30.13
C PHE A 318 2.98 20.08 -29.68
N LEU A 319 3.53 20.87 -30.61
CA LEU A 319 4.08 22.21 -30.35
C LEU A 319 2.98 23.23 -29.96
N GLU A 320 1.80 23.13 -30.55
CA GLU A 320 0.64 23.97 -30.21
C GLU A 320 0.13 23.68 -28.79
N ILE A 321 0.11 22.41 -28.37
CA ILE A 321 -0.28 21.99 -27.02
C ILE A 321 0.73 22.50 -25.99
N ILE A 322 2.03 22.40 -26.27
CA ILE A 322 3.09 22.97 -25.41
C ILE A 322 2.94 24.50 -25.27
N ARG A 323 2.57 25.20 -26.36
CA ARG A 323 2.26 26.63 -26.36
C ARG A 323 1.01 26.99 -25.55
N SER A 324 0.11 26.06 -25.25
CA SER A 324 -1.08 26.32 -24.42
C SER A 324 -0.84 26.14 -22.91
N LEU A 325 0.28 25.51 -22.51
CA LEU A 325 0.62 25.28 -21.11
C LEU A 325 1.14 26.55 -20.41
N SER A 326 0.97 26.60 -19.09
CA SER A 326 1.36 27.72 -18.21
C SER A 326 2.86 28.07 -18.32
N PRO A 327 3.29 29.29 -17.94
CA PRO A 327 4.68 29.75 -18.14
C PRO A 327 5.74 28.88 -17.44
N LEU A 328 5.42 28.32 -16.27
CA LEU A 328 6.30 27.43 -15.50
C LEU A 328 6.56 26.09 -16.21
N SER A 329 5.56 25.60 -16.96
CA SER A 329 5.66 24.36 -17.75
C SER A 329 6.50 24.53 -19.03
N ARG A 330 6.61 25.75 -19.59
CA ARG A 330 7.42 26.00 -20.80
C ARG A 330 8.92 26.01 -20.53
N LEU A 331 9.35 26.57 -19.40
CA LEU A 331 10.76 26.64 -18.98
C LEU A 331 11.39 25.25 -18.82
N TYR A 332 10.63 24.26 -18.36
CA TYR A 332 11.13 22.90 -18.16
C TYR A 332 11.03 22.01 -19.41
N CYS A 333 10.08 22.29 -20.31
CA CYS A 333 9.95 21.56 -21.57
C CYS A 333 11.06 21.93 -22.58
N SER A 334 11.54 23.18 -22.56
CA SER A 334 12.68 23.63 -23.37
C SER A 334 13.95 22.84 -23.09
N SER A 335 14.20 22.47 -21.83
CA SER A 335 15.37 21.69 -21.44
C SER A 335 15.32 20.22 -21.90
N CYS A 336 14.15 19.69 -22.29
CA CYS A 336 14.00 18.34 -22.84
C CYS A 336 14.14 18.31 -24.37
N LEU A 337 13.83 19.41 -25.07
CA LEU A 337 14.01 19.50 -26.51
C LEU A 337 15.49 19.57 -26.91
N ASP A 338 16.36 20.13 -26.07
CA ASP A 338 17.81 20.17 -26.33
C ASP A 338 18.49 18.78 -26.24
N THR A 339 17.74 17.71 -25.91
CA THR A 339 18.24 16.33 -25.79
C THR A 339 17.64 15.37 -26.84
N PHE A 340 16.88 15.86 -27.81
CA PHE A 340 16.32 15.09 -28.93
C PHE A 340 16.80 15.65 -30.27
#